data_AF-L5LI24-F1
#
_entry.id   AF-L5LI24-F1
#
_cell.length_a   1.000
_cell.length_b   1.000
_cell.length_c   1.000
_cell.angle_alpha   90.00
_cell.angle_beta   90.00
_cell.angle_gamma   90.00
#
_symmetry.space_group_name_H-M   'P 1'
#
loop_
_entity.id
_entity.type
_entity.pdbx_description
1 polymer ?
#
loop_
_entity_poly.entity_id
_entity_poly.type
_entity_poly.pdbx_seq_one_letter_code
_entity_poly.pdbx_strand_id
1 'polypeptide(L)'
;MALPLLVGFLYEKFSQSLQDEEEAVLKEKEDQCICMPRISYGGNGIVGAQVPLGAGIALACKYNGKDEVCLTLYGDGAANQGQIFEAYNMAALWKLPCIFLCENNRYGMGTSVERAAASTDYYKRGEFIPGLRVDGMDVLCVREATKFAAAHCRAGKGPILMELQTYRYHGHGMSDPGVSYRTQEEIQEVRSKSDPIMLLKDRMVNSNLASVE
;
A
#
# COMPACT_ATOMS: atom_id res chain seq x y z
N MET A 1 -6.82 -3.08 1.93
CA MET A 1 -7.90 -2.75 2.90
C MET A 1 -7.62 -3.24 4.34
N ALA A 2 -6.57 -4.04 4.63
CA ALA A 2 -6.31 -4.57 5.98
C ALA A 2 -5.37 -3.72 6.87
N LEU A 3 -4.81 -2.63 6.35
CA LEU A 3 -3.81 -1.83 7.08
C LEU A 3 -4.29 -1.39 8.48
N PRO A 4 -5.55 -0.96 8.71
CA PRO A 4 -6.03 -0.59 10.05
C PRO A 4 -5.77 -1.66 11.12
N LEU A 5 -5.94 -2.94 10.80
CA LEU A 5 -5.70 -4.04 11.74
C LEU A 5 -4.20 -4.15 12.11
N LEU A 6 -3.30 -3.92 11.15
CA LEU A 6 -1.85 -3.96 11.37
C LEU A 6 -1.35 -2.78 12.21
N VAL A 7 -2.02 -1.63 12.15
CA VAL A 7 -1.68 -0.43 12.95
C VAL A 7 -2.45 -0.36 14.28
N GLY A 8 -3.00 -1.50 14.73
CA GLY A 8 -3.57 -1.64 16.08
C GLY A 8 -5.05 -1.33 16.20
N PHE A 9 -5.78 -1.22 15.09
CA PHE A 9 -7.24 -1.13 15.14
C PHE A 9 -7.84 -2.51 15.44
N LEU A 10 -8.67 -2.59 16.48
CA LEU A 10 -9.29 -3.85 16.90
C LEU A 10 -10.29 -4.35 15.85
N TYR A 11 -10.29 -5.66 15.60
CA TYR A 11 -11.16 -6.29 14.59
C TYR A 11 -12.65 -6.01 14.83
N GLU A 12 -13.12 -6.10 16.08
CA GLU A 12 -14.53 -5.84 16.42
C GLU A 12 -14.95 -4.42 16.04
N LYS A 13 -14.11 -3.43 16.37
CA LYS A 13 -14.35 -2.01 16.01
C LYS A 13 -14.30 -1.80 14.50
N PHE A 14 -13.43 -2.51 13.79
CA PHE A 14 -13.37 -2.45 12.32
C PHE A 14 -14.65 -3.00 11.71
N SER A 15 -15.10 -4.17 12.17
CA SER A 15 -16.31 -4.81 11.67
C SER A 15 -17.56 -3.97 11.92
N GLN A 16 -17.68 -3.35 13.10
CA GLN A 16 -18.79 -2.43 13.41
C GLN A 16 -18.80 -1.22 12.47
N SER A 17 -17.62 -0.61 12.21
CA SER A 17 -17.53 0.55 11.30
C SER A 17 -17.95 0.27 9.85
N LEU A 18 -18.02 -1.00 9.44
CA LEU A 18 -18.48 -1.42 8.11
C LEU A 18 -19.99 -1.68 8.06
N GLN A 19 -20.67 -1.81 9.21
CA GLN A 19 -22.08 -2.19 9.31
C GLN A 19 -23.02 -1.00 9.56
N ASP A 20 -22.54 0.04 10.23
CA ASP A 20 -23.39 1.17 10.63
C ASP A 20 -23.44 2.27 9.55
N GLU A 21 -24.58 2.40 8.85
CA GLU A 21 -24.84 3.54 7.93
C GLU A 21 -25.16 4.85 8.67
N GLU A 22 -25.66 4.80 9.92
CA GLU A 22 -26.00 5.98 10.74
C GLU A 22 -24.95 6.34 11.82
N GLU A 23 -24.01 5.45 12.10
CA GLU A 23 -23.03 5.60 13.19
C GLU A 23 -21.59 5.41 12.73
N ALA A 24 -21.30 5.75 11.47
CA ALA A 24 -19.94 5.87 10.97
C ALA A 24 -19.21 7.03 11.67
N VAL A 25 -18.76 6.81 12.92
CA VAL A 25 -17.60 7.49 13.53
C VAL A 25 -17.59 9.01 13.32
N LEU A 26 -18.74 9.67 13.47
CA LEU A 26 -18.89 11.11 13.23
C LEU A 26 -19.48 11.86 14.43
N LYS A 27 -19.61 11.21 15.58
CA LYS A 27 -20.21 11.79 16.79
C LYS A 27 -19.30 11.81 18.00
N GLU A 28 -18.06 12.25 17.84
CA GLU A 28 -17.38 13.01 18.89
C GLU A 28 -16.63 14.22 18.27
N LYS A 29 -17.37 15.34 18.20
CA LYS A 29 -16.92 16.74 18.29
C LYS A 29 -15.58 17.11 17.64
N GLU A 30 -15.68 17.83 16.52
CA GLU A 30 -14.82 18.94 16.07
C GLU A 30 -13.29 18.77 15.93
N ASP A 31 -12.65 17.65 16.30
CA ASP A 31 -11.17 17.55 16.28
C ASP A 31 -10.56 16.24 15.69
N GLN A 32 -11.32 15.33 15.07
CA GLN A 32 -10.73 14.07 14.54
C GLN A 32 -11.31 13.65 13.17
N CYS A 33 -10.47 13.72 12.12
CA CYS A 33 -10.65 12.92 10.90
C CYS A 33 -10.68 11.42 11.29
N ILE A 34 -11.65 10.66 10.75
CA ILE A 34 -11.80 9.18 10.69
C ILE A 34 -11.01 8.45 11.79
N CYS A 35 -11.63 7.75 12.77
CA CYS A 35 -10.91 6.98 13.83
C CYS A 35 -9.68 6.22 13.30
N MET A 36 -8.56 6.91 13.37
CA MET A 36 -7.30 6.56 12.77
C MET A 36 -6.41 6.23 13.96
N PRO A 37 -5.82 5.02 14.04
CA PRO A 37 -4.81 4.77 15.06
C PRO A 37 -3.70 5.81 14.93
N ARG A 38 -3.02 6.15 16.05
CA ARG A 38 -2.09 7.30 16.20
C ARG A 38 -1.03 7.49 15.10
N ILE A 39 -0.78 6.47 14.28
CA ILE A 39 0.24 6.44 13.22
C ILE A 39 -0.33 6.15 11.82
N SER A 40 -1.65 6.16 11.64
CA SER A 40 -2.32 5.93 10.36
C SER A 40 -3.14 7.15 9.98
N TYR A 41 -3.05 7.56 8.72
CA TYR A 41 -3.73 8.75 8.21
C TYR A 41 -4.87 8.38 7.24
N GLY A 42 -5.48 7.20 7.44
CA GLY A 42 -6.77 6.80 6.86
C GLY A 42 -6.75 5.99 5.58
N GLY A 43 -7.96 5.68 5.10
CA GLY A 43 -8.26 5.23 3.74
C GLY A 43 -8.88 6.39 2.96
N ASN A 44 -8.24 6.80 1.85
CA ASN A 44 -8.66 7.96 1.07
C ASN A 44 -9.45 7.50 -0.16
N GLY A 45 -10.66 8.03 -0.35
CA GLY A 45 -11.54 7.66 -1.46
C GLY A 45 -11.22 8.33 -2.80
N ILE A 46 -10.44 9.41 -2.79
CA ILE A 46 -10.03 10.13 -4.01
C ILE A 46 -8.70 9.57 -4.50
N VAL A 47 -8.71 8.95 -5.68
CA VAL A 47 -7.56 8.25 -6.26
C VAL A 47 -6.36 9.18 -6.42
N GLY A 48 -5.27 8.89 -5.70
CA GLY A 48 -4.00 9.63 -5.77
C GLY A 48 -3.87 10.79 -4.80
N ALA A 49 -4.97 11.25 -4.18
CA ALA A 49 -4.96 12.39 -3.25
C ALA A 49 -4.14 12.12 -1.98
N GLN A 50 -3.99 10.86 -1.58
CA GLN A 50 -3.19 10.48 -0.44
C GLN A 50 -1.68 10.63 -0.67
N VAL A 51 -1.22 10.74 -1.91
CA VAL A 51 0.21 10.75 -2.21
C VAL A 51 0.87 12.08 -1.82
N PRO A 52 0.32 13.25 -2.19
CA PRO A 52 0.79 14.52 -1.65
C PRO A 52 0.64 14.62 -0.12
N LEU A 53 -0.43 14.04 0.46
CA LEU A 53 -0.61 14.01 1.91
C LEU A 53 0.51 13.22 2.62
N GLY A 54 0.86 12.05 2.10
CA GLY A 54 1.98 11.25 2.61
C GLY A 54 3.33 11.97 2.49
N ALA A 55 3.57 12.70 1.40
CA ALA A 55 4.74 13.57 1.28
C ALA A 55 4.72 14.71 2.33
N GLY A 56 3.56 15.30 2.62
CA GLY A 56 3.39 16.30 3.69
C GLY A 56 3.67 15.73 5.09
N ILE A 57 3.25 14.49 5.36
CA ILE A 57 3.58 13.80 6.62
C ILE A 57 5.10 13.55 6.70
N ALA A 58 5.74 13.10 5.62
CA ALA A 58 7.19 12.94 5.56
C ALA A 58 7.93 14.27 5.80
N LEU A 59 7.41 15.38 5.27
CA LEU A 59 7.90 16.72 5.56
C LEU A 59 7.82 17.03 7.05
N ALA A 60 6.70 16.72 7.71
CA ALA A 60 6.55 16.91 9.15
C ALA A 60 7.53 16.04 9.97
N CYS A 61 7.77 14.79 9.59
CA CYS A 61 8.78 13.92 10.21
C CYS A 61 10.17 14.58 10.15
N LYS A 62 10.56 15.07 8.96
CA LYS A 62 11.82 15.79 8.76
C LYS A 62 11.89 17.09 9.55
N TYR A 63 10.82 17.90 9.51
CA TYR A 63 10.74 19.20 10.16
C TYR A 63 10.92 19.09 11.67
N ASN A 64 10.29 18.08 12.28
CA ASN A 64 10.37 17.83 13.71
C ASN A 64 11.66 17.11 14.14
N GLY A 65 12.55 16.77 13.20
CA GLY A 65 13.81 16.08 13.50
C GLY A 65 13.64 14.70 14.15
N LYS A 66 12.49 14.05 13.92
CA LYS A 66 12.23 12.69 14.42
C LYS A 66 12.77 11.67 13.42
N ASP A 67 13.31 10.56 13.91
CA ASP A 67 13.78 9.43 13.09
C ASP A 67 12.60 8.57 12.54
N GLU A 68 11.57 9.26 12.06
CA GLU A 68 10.33 8.72 11.55
C GLU A 68 10.30 8.80 10.02
N VAL A 69 9.62 7.85 9.38
CA VAL A 69 9.45 7.79 7.92
C VAL A 69 7.96 7.62 7.61
N CYS A 70 7.51 8.13 6.46
CA CYS A 70 6.13 7.95 6.00
C CYS A 70 6.07 6.93 4.86
N LEU A 71 5.22 5.90 5.01
CA LEU A 71 4.87 4.99 3.93
C LEU A 71 3.63 5.54 3.22
N THR A 72 3.76 5.82 1.93
CA THR A 72 2.71 6.47 1.13
C THR A 72 2.26 5.52 0.02
N LEU A 73 1.12 4.85 0.24
CA LEU A 73 0.63 3.78 -0.63
C LEU A 73 -0.34 4.30 -1.69
N TYR A 74 -0.27 3.73 -2.89
CA TYR A 74 -1.21 3.95 -3.99
C TYR A 74 -1.24 2.72 -4.92
N GLY A 75 -2.34 2.50 -5.64
CA GLY A 75 -2.48 1.37 -6.58
C GLY A 75 -1.89 1.64 -7.96
N ASP A 76 -1.76 0.60 -8.77
CA ASP A 76 -1.31 0.69 -10.18
C ASP A 76 -2.14 1.69 -11.02
N GLY A 77 -3.48 1.67 -10.90
CA GLY A 77 -4.34 2.65 -11.56
C GLY A 77 -4.16 4.09 -11.05
N ALA A 78 -3.78 4.27 -9.79
CA ALA A 78 -3.48 5.59 -9.24
C ALA A 78 -2.16 6.15 -9.74
N ALA A 79 -1.20 5.31 -10.15
CA ALA A 79 0.16 5.69 -10.52
C ALA A 79 0.26 6.62 -11.76
N ASN A 80 -0.86 6.87 -12.45
CA ASN A 80 -0.95 7.82 -13.56
C ASN A 80 -1.53 9.18 -13.16
N GLN A 81 -1.83 9.41 -11.88
CA GLN A 81 -2.30 10.70 -11.38
C GLN A 81 -1.18 11.75 -11.39
N GLY A 82 -1.44 12.92 -11.97
CA GLY A 82 -0.44 13.99 -12.12
C GLY A 82 0.16 14.45 -10.79
N GLN A 83 -0.68 14.60 -9.76
CA GLN A 83 -0.25 15.02 -8.42
C GLN A 83 0.79 14.08 -7.77
N ILE A 84 0.88 12.82 -8.21
CA ILE A 84 1.93 11.90 -7.75
C ILE A 84 3.31 12.35 -8.24
N PHE A 85 3.41 12.79 -9.49
CA PHE A 85 4.66 13.28 -10.07
C PHE A 85 5.08 14.63 -9.47
N GLU A 86 4.11 15.48 -9.14
CA GLU A 86 4.36 16.71 -8.36
C GLU A 86 4.94 16.37 -6.97
N ALA A 87 4.33 15.39 -6.28
CA ALA A 87 4.81 14.92 -4.99
C ALA A 87 6.21 14.29 -5.08
N TYR A 88 6.52 13.52 -6.13
CA TYR A 88 7.86 13.00 -6.38
C TYR A 88 8.90 14.12 -6.49
N ASN A 89 8.64 15.11 -7.34
CA ASN A 89 9.57 16.21 -7.56
C ASN A 89 9.86 16.96 -6.25
N MET A 90 8.83 17.34 -5.49
CA MET A 90 9.02 18.03 -4.21
C MET A 90 9.70 17.14 -3.17
N ALA A 91 9.34 15.86 -3.08
CA ALA A 91 9.94 14.94 -2.13
C ALA A 91 11.43 14.72 -2.38
N ALA A 92 11.83 14.60 -3.65
CA ALA A 92 13.23 14.48 -4.05
C ALA A 92 13.99 15.78 -3.78
N LEU A 93 13.43 16.93 -4.19
CA LEU A 93 14.01 18.25 -3.99
C LEU A 93 14.31 18.53 -2.51
N TRP A 94 13.37 18.19 -1.63
CA TRP A 94 13.52 18.41 -0.19
C TRP A 94 14.08 17.21 0.56
N LYS A 95 14.50 16.14 -0.11
CA LYS A 95 15.00 14.91 0.51
C LYS A 95 14.10 14.42 1.64
N LEU A 96 12.81 14.28 1.35
CA LEU A 96 11.82 13.85 2.36
C LEU A 96 11.97 12.36 2.69
N PRO A 97 11.77 11.95 3.96
CA PRO A 97 11.76 10.55 4.37
C PRO A 97 10.45 9.84 3.97
N CYS A 98 10.13 9.87 2.67
CA CYS A 98 8.91 9.30 2.09
C CYS A 98 9.21 8.03 1.29
N ILE A 99 8.54 6.94 1.62
CA ILE A 99 8.57 5.69 0.86
C ILE A 99 7.30 5.64 0.00
N PHE A 100 7.44 5.85 -1.30
CA PHE A 100 6.34 5.77 -2.25
C PHE A 100 6.09 4.32 -2.64
N LEU A 101 4.89 3.81 -2.35
CA LEU A 101 4.54 2.40 -2.44
C LEU A 101 3.46 2.19 -3.49
N CYS A 102 3.81 1.56 -4.61
CA CYS A 102 2.84 1.15 -5.62
C CYS A 102 2.39 -0.29 -5.37
N GLU A 103 1.15 -0.48 -4.91
CA GLU A 103 0.52 -1.79 -4.82
C GLU A 103 -0.02 -2.18 -6.20
N ASN A 104 0.82 -2.87 -6.98
CA ASN A 104 0.46 -3.32 -8.32
C ASN A 104 -0.26 -4.66 -8.22
N ASN A 105 -1.59 -4.63 -8.33
CA ASN A 105 -2.45 -5.83 -8.35
C ASN A 105 -2.93 -6.21 -9.75
N ARG A 106 -2.29 -5.65 -10.78
CA ARG A 106 -2.54 -5.81 -12.22
C ARG A 106 -3.77 -5.07 -12.78
N TYR A 107 -4.67 -4.55 -11.94
CA TYR A 107 -5.94 -3.99 -12.41
C TYR A 107 -6.40 -2.75 -11.62
N GLY A 108 -6.42 -1.61 -12.31
CA GLY A 108 -7.09 -0.39 -11.85
C GLY A 108 -8.59 -0.47 -12.13
N MET A 109 -9.39 -0.82 -11.12
CA MET A 109 -10.80 -1.18 -11.27
C MET A 109 -10.97 -2.35 -12.27
N GLY A 110 -11.33 -2.08 -13.53
CA GLY A 110 -11.45 -3.10 -14.59
C GLY A 110 -10.45 -2.95 -15.74
N THR A 111 -9.48 -2.05 -15.61
CA THR A 111 -8.48 -1.79 -16.66
C THR A 111 -7.14 -2.39 -16.27
N SER A 112 -6.59 -3.26 -17.12
CA SER A 112 -5.28 -3.87 -16.88
C SER A 112 -4.14 -2.84 -17.01
N VAL A 113 -3.02 -3.11 -16.37
CA VAL A 113 -1.84 -2.22 -16.38
C VAL A 113 -1.34 -1.91 -17.79
N GLU A 114 -1.38 -2.87 -18.71
CA GLU A 114 -0.95 -2.72 -20.10
C GLU A 114 -1.85 -1.78 -20.89
N ARG A 115 -3.12 -1.67 -20.48
CA ARG A 115 -4.10 -0.77 -21.11
C ARG A 115 -4.11 0.62 -20.48
N ALA A 116 -3.66 0.74 -19.23
CA ALA A 116 -3.71 1.97 -18.46
C ALA A 116 -2.39 2.75 -18.46
N ALA A 117 -1.24 2.08 -18.57
CA ALA A 117 0.07 2.69 -18.48
C ALA A 117 0.95 2.31 -19.68
N ALA A 118 1.55 3.32 -20.33
CA ALA A 118 2.49 3.10 -21.44
C ALA A 118 3.76 2.35 -21.01
N SER A 119 4.15 2.49 -19.74
CA SER A 119 5.20 1.69 -19.09
C SER A 119 4.65 1.10 -17.79
N THR A 120 4.74 -0.22 -17.68
CA THR A 120 4.28 -1.00 -16.52
C THR A 120 5.38 -1.25 -15.48
N ASP A 121 6.57 -0.67 -15.67
CA ASP A 121 7.64 -0.65 -14.67
C ASP A 121 7.37 0.46 -13.63
N TYR A 122 6.41 0.23 -12.71
CA TYR A 122 5.95 1.25 -11.76
C TYR A 122 7.06 1.76 -10.84
N TYR A 123 7.98 0.89 -10.40
CA TYR A 123 9.15 1.28 -9.60
C TYR A 123 10.08 2.30 -10.29
N LYS A 124 10.02 2.46 -11.61
CA LYS A 124 10.83 3.43 -12.37
C LYS A 124 10.13 4.76 -12.63
N ARG A 125 8.82 4.87 -12.32
CA ARG A 125 8.01 6.07 -12.64
C ARG A 125 8.43 7.32 -11.87
N GLY A 126 9.20 7.16 -10.80
CA GLY A 126 9.82 8.26 -10.08
C GLY A 126 11.00 8.93 -10.81
N GLU A 127 11.44 8.37 -11.94
CA GLU A 127 12.57 8.82 -12.77
C GLU A 127 13.86 9.07 -11.97
N PHE A 128 14.00 10.27 -11.39
CA PHE A 128 15.11 10.68 -10.55
C PHE A 128 15.07 10.11 -9.12
N ILE A 129 13.96 9.50 -8.70
CA ILE A 129 13.84 8.78 -7.41
C ILE A 129 14.25 7.32 -7.60
N PRO A 130 15.17 6.78 -6.77
CA PRO A 130 15.53 5.35 -6.85
C PRO A 130 14.31 4.48 -6.53
N GLY A 131 14.21 3.33 -7.19
CA GLY A 131 13.09 2.41 -6.99
C GLY A 131 13.50 0.94 -6.99
N LEU A 132 12.73 0.12 -6.28
CA LEU A 132 12.85 -1.34 -6.29
C LEU A 132 11.50 -2.00 -6.54
N ARG A 133 11.53 -3.18 -7.16
CA ARG A 133 10.36 -4.04 -7.35
C ARG A 133 10.46 -5.26 -6.44
N VAL A 134 9.36 -5.60 -5.79
CA VAL A 134 9.29 -6.59 -4.72
C VAL A 134 8.16 -7.55 -5.00
N ASP A 135 8.38 -8.83 -4.71
CA ASP A 135 7.31 -9.81 -4.63
C ASP A 135 6.38 -9.47 -3.45
N GLY A 136 5.20 -8.96 -3.77
CA GLY A 136 4.17 -8.58 -2.80
C GLY A 136 3.34 -9.76 -2.28
N MET A 137 3.58 -10.97 -2.77
CA MET A 137 2.96 -12.20 -2.28
C MET A 137 3.81 -12.89 -1.20
N ASP A 138 5.08 -12.48 -1.05
CA ASP A 138 6.00 -12.99 -0.04
C ASP A 138 6.19 -11.98 1.10
N VAL A 139 5.63 -12.30 2.28
CA VAL A 139 5.73 -11.45 3.48
C VAL A 139 7.18 -11.17 3.92
N LEU A 140 8.12 -12.09 3.70
CA LEU A 140 9.52 -11.90 4.05
C LEU A 140 10.20 -10.96 3.05
N CYS A 141 9.90 -11.07 1.75
CA CYS A 141 10.37 -10.14 0.73
C CYS A 141 9.89 -8.71 1.03
N VAL A 142 8.59 -8.54 1.31
CA VAL A 142 8.02 -7.23 1.66
C VAL A 142 8.66 -6.68 2.94
N ARG A 143 8.87 -7.52 3.96
CA ARG A 143 9.51 -7.11 5.22
C ARG A 143 10.94 -6.60 4.99
N GLU A 144 11.77 -7.35 4.28
CA GLU A 144 13.17 -6.98 4.05
C GLU A 144 13.29 -5.74 3.15
N ALA A 145 12.48 -5.66 2.11
CA ALA A 145 12.42 -4.47 1.25
C ALA A 145 11.97 -3.21 2.01
N THR A 146 10.97 -3.35 2.89
CA THR A 146 10.51 -2.25 3.75
C THR A 146 11.58 -1.80 4.74
N LYS A 147 12.32 -2.73 5.37
CA LYS A 147 13.46 -2.39 6.23
C LYS A 147 14.54 -1.63 5.47
N PHE A 148 14.87 -2.09 4.25
CA PHE A 148 15.84 -1.44 3.38
C PHE A 148 15.41 -0.01 3.02
N ALA A 149 14.18 0.17 2.56
CA ALA A 149 13.63 1.47 2.18
C ALA A 149 13.55 2.43 3.38
N ALA A 150 13.13 1.94 4.55
CA ALA A 150 13.09 2.74 5.76
C ALA A 150 14.49 3.17 6.21
N ALA A 151 15.49 2.29 6.16
CA ALA A 151 16.88 2.64 6.45
C ALA A 151 17.44 3.67 5.45
N HIS A 152 17.09 3.57 4.17
CA HIS A 152 17.44 4.57 3.15
C HIS A 152 16.91 5.96 3.53
N CYS A 153 15.63 6.06 3.86
CA CYS A 153 14.99 7.34 4.23
C CYS A 153 15.56 7.91 5.54
N ARG A 154 15.73 7.08 6.58
CA ARG A 154 16.32 7.49 7.87
C ARG A 154 17.76 7.98 7.73
N ALA A 155 18.53 7.43 6.78
CA ALA A 155 19.87 7.89 6.46
C ALA A 155 19.91 9.25 5.73
N GLY A 156 18.76 9.91 5.52
CA GLY A 156 18.67 11.24 4.89
C GLY A 156 18.93 11.22 3.37
N LYS A 157 18.85 10.06 2.73
CA LYS A 157 19.09 9.90 1.28
C LYS A 157 17.91 10.40 0.42
N GLY A 158 16.79 10.73 1.05
CA GLY A 158 15.59 11.23 0.39
C GLY A 158 14.54 10.14 0.18
N PRO A 159 13.60 10.34 -0.75
CA PRO A 159 12.52 9.40 -1.00
C PRO A 159 13.00 8.18 -1.79
N ILE A 160 12.21 7.11 -1.75
CA ILE A 160 12.43 5.88 -2.52
C ILE A 160 11.09 5.31 -3.00
N LEU A 161 11.05 4.77 -4.22
CA LEU A 161 9.90 4.02 -4.74
C LEU A 161 10.03 2.53 -4.43
N MET A 162 8.90 1.90 -4.13
CA MET A 162 8.79 0.46 -3.97
C MET A 162 7.52 -0.03 -4.65
N GLU A 163 7.67 -0.85 -5.68
CA GLU A 163 6.55 -1.54 -6.33
C GLU A 163 6.36 -2.90 -5.68
N LEU A 164 5.19 -3.15 -5.10
CA LEU A 164 4.78 -4.44 -4.58
C LEU A 164 3.92 -5.14 -5.63
N GLN A 165 4.46 -6.20 -6.23
CA GLN A 165 3.72 -7.03 -7.17
C GLN A 165 2.84 -8.01 -6.39
N THR A 166 1.55 -7.70 -6.30
CA THR A 166 0.59 -8.47 -5.51
C THR A 166 -0.64 -8.82 -6.35
N TYR A 167 -1.69 -9.34 -5.73
CA TYR A 167 -2.92 -9.71 -6.43
C TYR A 167 -4.14 -9.64 -5.52
N ARG A 168 -5.28 -9.18 -6.06
CA ARG A 168 -6.57 -9.19 -5.36
C ARG A 168 -7.45 -10.34 -5.85
N TYR A 169 -7.92 -11.19 -4.95
CA TYR A 169 -8.79 -12.31 -5.32
C TYR A 169 -10.21 -11.86 -5.68
N HIS A 170 -10.75 -10.89 -4.94
CA HIS A 170 -12.07 -10.32 -5.21
C HIS A 170 -12.00 -9.26 -6.32
N GLY A 171 -13.17 -8.87 -6.84
CA GLY A 171 -13.35 -7.70 -7.71
C GLY A 171 -12.92 -6.38 -7.05
N HIS A 172 -13.08 -5.26 -7.76
CA HIS A 172 -12.62 -3.95 -7.28
C HIS A 172 -13.38 -3.50 -6.01
N GLY A 173 -14.67 -3.83 -5.94
CA GLY A 173 -15.54 -3.65 -4.79
C GLY A 173 -16.68 -4.67 -4.85
N MET A 174 -17.61 -4.62 -3.90
CA MET A 174 -18.68 -5.62 -3.80
C MET A 174 -19.61 -5.69 -5.02
N SER A 175 -19.74 -4.58 -5.75
CA SER A 175 -20.54 -4.51 -6.98
C SER A 175 -19.82 -5.02 -8.23
N ASP A 176 -18.52 -5.32 -8.15
CA ASP A 176 -17.73 -5.83 -9.27
C ASP A 176 -17.42 -7.32 -9.07
N PRO A 177 -18.01 -8.23 -9.88
CA PRO A 177 -17.70 -9.65 -9.84
C PRO A 177 -16.25 -9.96 -10.26
N GLY A 178 -15.60 -9.07 -11.02
CA GLY A 178 -14.20 -9.21 -11.41
C GLY A 178 -13.90 -10.31 -12.44
N VAL A 179 -14.90 -10.73 -13.22
CA VAL A 179 -14.78 -11.77 -14.27
C VAL A 179 -14.92 -11.23 -15.70
N SER A 180 -15.22 -9.95 -15.87
CA SER A 180 -15.37 -9.32 -17.19
C SER A 180 -14.04 -8.89 -17.83
N TYR A 181 -12.97 -8.80 -17.05
CA TYR A 181 -11.66 -8.29 -17.47
C TYR A 181 -10.48 -9.21 -17.12
N ARG A 182 -10.77 -10.38 -16.53
CA ARG A 182 -9.80 -11.43 -16.17
C ARG A 182 -10.54 -12.76 -15.98
N THR A 183 -9.83 -13.87 -16.08
CA THR A 183 -10.43 -15.20 -16.02
C THR A 183 -10.47 -15.75 -14.59
N GLN A 184 -11.36 -16.72 -14.34
CA GLN A 184 -11.37 -17.40 -13.05
C GLN A 184 -10.11 -18.26 -12.87
N GLU A 185 -9.60 -18.81 -13.98
CA GLU A 185 -8.37 -19.61 -14.02
C GLU A 185 -7.17 -18.79 -13.54
N GLU A 186 -7.03 -17.53 -13.95
CA GLU A 186 -5.96 -16.65 -13.46
C GLU A 186 -6.02 -16.48 -11.94
N ILE A 187 -7.22 -16.24 -11.39
CA ILE A 187 -7.42 -16.06 -9.95
C ILE A 187 -7.04 -17.35 -9.19
N GLN A 188 -7.47 -18.51 -9.69
CA GLN A 188 -7.18 -19.81 -9.08
C GLN A 188 -5.71 -20.17 -9.18
N GLU A 189 -5.05 -19.85 -10.30
CA GLU A 189 -3.62 -20.07 -10.47
C GLU A 189 -2.82 -19.27 -9.45
N VAL A 190 -3.09 -17.96 -9.29
CA VAL A 190 -2.40 -17.13 -8.31
C VAL A 190 -2.64 -17.65 -6.89
N ARG A 191 -3.89 -17.98 -6.55
CA ARG A 191 -4.24 -18.49 -5.20
C ARG A 191 -3.57 -19.82 -4.90
N SER A 192 -3.53 -20.74 -5.85
CA SER A 192 -2.95 -22.08 -5.63
C SER A 192 -1.42 -22.08 -5.57
N LYS A 193 -0.77 -21.18 -6.31
CA LYS A 193 0.70 -21.15 -6.42
C LYS A 193 1.38 -20.14 -5.48
N SER A 194 0.69 -19.07 -5.10
CA SER A 194 1.36 -17.90 -4.52
C SER A 194 0.56 -17.23 -3.41
N ASP A 195 -0.42 -17.91 -2.80
CA ASP A 195 -1.14 -17.34 -1.67
C ASP A 195 -0.19 -16.98 -0.50
N PRO A 196 -0.23 -15.74 0.02
CA PRO A 196 0.76 -15.27 0.99
C PRO A 196 0.68 -16.01 2.33
N ILE A 197 -0.49 -16.52 2.70
CA ILE A 197 -0.69 -17.28 3.93
C ILE A 197 -0.13 -18.69 3.74
N MET A 198 -0.43 -19.33 2.60
CA MET A 198 0.13 -20.64 2.26
C MET A 198 1.66 -20.61 2.17
N LEU A 199 2.23 -19.62 1.49
CA LEU A 199 3.69 -19.46 1.37
C LEU A 199 4.37 -19.32 2.74
N LEU A 200 3.78 -18.54 3.66
CA LEU A 200 4.32 -18.39 5.01
C LEU A 200 4.15 -19.68 5.82
N LYS A 201 2.97 -20.31 5.77
CA LYS A 201 2.68 -21.58 6.45
C LYS A 201 3.71 -22.64 6.07
N ASP A 202 3.90 -22.87 4.78
CA ASP A 202 4.80 -23.91 4.28
C ASP A 202 6.24 -23.64 4.75
N ARG A 203 6.69 -22.38 4.75
CA ARG A 203 8.01 -22.03 5.30
C ARG A 203 8.12 -22.32 6.79
N MET A 204 7.12 -21.95 7.58
CA MET A 204 7.14 -22.14 9.04
C MET A 204 7.16 -23.63 9.40
N VAL A 205 6.33 -24.43 8.75
CA VAL A 205 6.26 -25.89 8.97
C VAL A 205 7.55 -26.57 8.50
N ASN A 206 8.03 -26.28 7.29
CA ASN A 206 9.23 -26.92 6.74
C ASN A 206 10.53 -26.53 7.48
N SER A 207 10.55 -25.39 8.18
CA SER A 207 11.68 -24.96 9.01
C SER A 207 11.49 -25.26 10.50
N ASN A 208 10.45 -26.01 10.88
CA ASN A 208 10.16 -26.39 12.27
C ASN A 208 10.01 -25.19 13.21
N LEU A 209 9.49 -24.07 12.70
CA LEU A 209 9.15 -22.88 13.48
C LEU A 209 7.75 -22.98 14.11
N ALA A 210 6.86 -23.79 13.53
CA ALA A 210 5.53 -24.10 14.03
C ALA A 210 5.07 -25.48 13.54
N SER A 211 4.13 -26.09 14.27
CA SER A 211 3.38 -27.27 13.85
C SER A 211 2.20 -26.90 12.94
N VAL A 212 1.58 -27.92 12.33
CA VAL A 212 0.34 -27.72 11.55
C VAL A 212 -0.86 -27.58 12.49
N GLU A 213 -0.81 -28.28 13.64
CA GLU A 213 -1.71 -28.19 14.78
C GLU A 213 -1.41 -26.97 15.66
#